data_AF-A0A223D6A6-F1
#
_entry.id   AF-A0A223D6A6-F1
#
_cell.length_a   1.000
_cell.length_b   1.000
_cell.length_c   1.000
_cell.angle_alpha   90.00
_cell.angle_beta   90.00
_cell.angle_gamma   90.00
#
_symmetry.space_group_name_H-M   'P 1'
#
loop_
_entity.id
_entity.type
_entity.pdbx_description
1 polymer ?
#
loop_
_entity_poly.entity_id
_entity_poly.type
_entity_poly.pdbx_seq_one_letter_code
_entity_poly.pdbx_strand_id
1 'polypeptide(L)'
;MTYIIRRLRCKGCERIHHELPDLLVPYKRYETECLESVVSNRQAPDVAADESTLYRWRVWFGKCWQYWVNCLLTIASRSGNPVEALSVPSSSALQRIGHFVGQGVGWLARVVRPIVHSQLWVHTRFAFLSDIP
;
A
#
# COMPACT_ATOMS: atom_id res chain seq x y z
N MET A 1 -17.33 -0.52 -16.10
CA MET A 1 -16.12 0.33 -16.00
C MET A 1 -15.06 -0.29 -16.89
N THR A 2 -14.29 0.52 -17.62
CA THR A 2 -13.22 0.06 -18.50
C THR A 2 -11.91 0.62 -17.99
N TYR A 3 -10.94 -0.24 -17.66
CA TYR A 3 -9.61 0.18 -17.22
C TYR A 3 -8.64 0.17 -18.41
N ILE A 4 -7.96 1.29 -18.64
CA ILE A 4 -6.91 1.38 -19.64
C ILE A 4 -5.57 1.12 -18.95
N ILE A 5 -5.00 -0.06 -19.17
CA ILE A 5 -3.69 -0.43 -18.63
C ILE A 5 -2.64 -0.25 -19.71
N ARG A 6 -1.69 0.69 -19.48
CA ARG A 6 -0.61 0.94 -20.44
C ARG A 6 0.43 -0.17 -20.41
N ARG A 7 1.05 -0.43 -21.56
CA ARG A 7 2.24 -1.27 -21.69
C ARG A 7 3.46 -0.37 -21.83
N LEU A 8 4.39 -0.45 -20.88
CA LEU A 8 5.57 0.43 -20.79
C LEU A 8 6.85 -0.41 -20.87
N ARG A 9 7.89 0.09 -21.55
CA ARG A 9 9.21 -0.57 -21.57
C ARG A 9 10.03 -0.12 -20.36
N CYS A 10 10.48 -1.07 -19.54
CA CYS A 10 11.31 -0.78 -18.37
C CYS A 10 12.74 -0.43 -18.81
N LYS A 11 13.29 0.66 -18.29
CA LYS A 11 14.68 1.08 -18.57
C LYS A 11 15.73 0.20 -17.87
N GLY A 12 15.37 -0.52 -16.80
CA GLY A 12 16.29 -1.35 -16.03
C GLY A 12 16.46 -2.78 -16.56
N CYS A 13 15.37 -3.43 -17.00
CA CYS A 13 15.42 -4.81 -17.51
C CYS A 13 15.08 -4.93 -19.00
N GLU A 14 14.81 -3.81 -19.67
CA GLU A 14 14.51 -3.68 -21.10
C GLU A 14 13.26 -4.40 -21.63
N ARG A 15 12.47 -5.05 -20.76
CA ARG A 15 11.23 -5.77 -21.09
C ARG A 15 10.00 -4.87 -21.05
N ILE A 16 8.91 -5.32 -21.68
CA ILE A 16 7.60 -4.65 -21.62
C ILE A 16 6.86 -5.12 -20.36
N HIS A 17 6.42 -4.16 -19.54
CA HIS A 17 5.61 -4.38 -18.35
C HIS A 17 4.26 -3.69 -18.49
N HIS A 18 3.26 -4.24 -17.82
CA HIS A 18 1.98 -3.56 -17.65
C HIS A 18 2.12 -2.54 -16.52
N GLU A 19 1.53 -1.37 -16.72
CA GLU A 19 1.30 -0.41 -15.64
C GLU A 19 0.48 -1.07 -14.54
N LEU A 20 0.86 -0.83 -13.29
CA LEU A 20 0.05 -1.24 -12.16
C LEU A 20 -1.10 -0.24 -12.02
N PRO A 21 -2.36 -0.66 -12.19
CA PRO A 21 -3.49 0.25 -11.99
C PRO A 21 -3.61 0.62 -10.51
N ASP A 22 -4.08 1.84 -10.22
CA ASP A 22 -4.22 2.32 -8.84
C ASP A 22 -5.25 1.55 -8.01
N LEU A 23 -6.14 0.81 -8.68
CA LEU A 23 -7.08 -0.10 -8.03
C LEU A 23 -6.39 -1.32 -7.39
N LEU A 24 -5.11 -1.58 -7.69
CA LEU A 24 -4.36 -2.72 -7.14
C LEU A 24 -3.16 -2.27 -6.32
N VAL A 25 -2.98 -2.90 -5.16
CA VAL A 25 -1.71 -2.87 -4.42
C VAL A 25 -0.73 -3.85 -5.07
N PRO A 26 0.56 -3.49 -5.25
CA PRO A 26 1.52 -4.42 -5.85
C PRO A 26 1.55 -5.75 -5.10
N TYR A 27 1.53 -6.85 -5.86
CA TYR A 27 1.49 -8.24 -5.34
C TYR A 27 0.23 -8.62 -4.53
N LYS A 28 -0.82 -7.81 -4.57
CA LYS A 28 -2.15 -8.18 -4.07
C LYS A 28 -3.09 -8.47 -5.24
N ARG A 29 -4.05 -9.36 -4.99
CA ARG A 29 -5.02 -9.84 -6.00
C ARG A 29 -6.36 -9.10 -5.96
N TYR A 30 -6.61 -8.39 -4.86
CA TYR A 30 -7.88 -7.74 -4.57
C TYR A 30 -7.74 -6.24 -4.74
N GLU A 31 -8.85 -5.59 -5.04
CA GLU A 31 -8.91 -4.15 -5.19
C GLU A 31 -8.53 -3.45 -3.89
N THR A 32 -7.92 -2.27 -4.02
CA THR A 32 -7.56 -1.41 -2.89
C THR A 32 -8.75 -1.11 -2.02
N GLU A 33 -9.94 -0.92 -2.59
CA GLU A 33 -11.17 -0.65 -1.84
C GLU A 33 -11.57 -1.82 -0.93
N CYS A 34 -11.47 -3.07 -1.40
CA CYS A 34 -11.70 -4.25 -0.56
C CYS A 34 -10.68 -4.31 0.59
N LEU A 35 -9.41 -4.05 0.30
CA LEU A 35 -8.35 -4.02 1.32
C LEU A 35 -8.61 -2.91 2.35
N GLU A 36 -8.99 -1.72 1.91
CA GLU A 36 -9.34 -0.58 2.76
C GLU A 36 -10.54 -0.90 3.64
N SER A 37 -11.61 -1.47 3.09
CA SER A 37 -12.80 -1.87 3.84
C SER A 37 -12.45 -2.80 5.00
N VAL A 38 -11.64 -3.83 4.74
CA VAL A 38 -11.23 -4.82 5.76
C VAL A 38 -10.29 -4.21 6.80
N VAL A 39 -9.37 -3.34 6.39
CA VAL A 39 -8.39 -2.74 7.31
C VAL A 39 -9.02 -1.62 8.15
N SER A 40 -9.90 -0.83 7.57
CA SER A 40 -10.57 0.30 8.22
C SER A 40 -11.74 -0.13 9.09
N ASN A 41 -12.50 -1.16 8.69
CA ASN A 41 -13.67 -1.62 9.41
C ASN A 41 -13.36 -2.86 10.26
N ARG A 42 -13.69 -2.81 11.55
CA ARG A 42 -13.62 -3.97 12.46
C ARG A 42 -14.87 -4.84 12.39
N GLN A 43 -15.97 -4.33 11.84
CA GLN A 43 -17.22 -5.08 11.67
C GLN A 43 -17.29 -5.66 10.25
N ALA A 44 -17.99 -6.80 10.13
CA ALA A 44 -17.99 -7.71 8.98
C ALA A 44 -17.90 -6.96 7.62
N PRO A 45 -16.73 -6.99 6.95
CA PRO A 45 -16.55 -6.30 5.68
C PRO A 45 -17.34 -7.05 4.60
N ASP A 46 -18.12 -6.31 3.80
CA ASP A 46 -18.83 -6.86 2.64
C ASP A 46 -17.83 -7.09 1.49
N VAL A 47 -17.03 -8.15 1.63
CA VAL A 47 -15.99 -8.54 0.68
C VAL A 47 -16.11 -10.04 0.43
N ALA A 48 -16.16 -10.42 -0.84
CA ALA A 48 -16.22 -11.82 -1.28
C ALA A 48 -14.86 -12.53 -1.09
N ALA A 49 -14.42 -12.68 0.16
CA ALA A 49 -13.22 -13.39 0.54
C ALA A 49 -13.45 -14.15 1.86
N ASP A 50 -12.77 -15.27 2.03
CA ASP A 50 -12.85 -16.06 3.25
C ASP A 50 -12.17 -15.36 4.44
N GLU A 51 -12.59 -15.69 5.66
CA GLU A 51 -12.06 -15.10 6.90
C GLU A 51 -10.54 -15.23 7.05
N SER A 52 -9.94 -16.32 6.53
CA SER A 52 -8.48 -16.48 6.59
C SER A 52 -7.77 -15.47 5.69
N THR A 53 -8.35 -15.16 4.52
CA THR A 53 -7.89 -14.09 3.64
C THR A 53 -8.04 -12.72 4.30
N LEU A 54 -9.18 -12.43 4.92
CA LEU A 54 -9.42 -11.17 5.66
C LEU A 54 -8.40 -10.99 6.80
N TYR A 55 -8.19 -12.04 7.59
CA TYR A 55 -7.20 -12.07 8.66
C TYR A 55 -5.78 -11.76 8.13
N ARG A 56 -5.38 -12.39 7.02
CA ARG A 56 -4.06 -12.15 6.39
C ARG A 56 -3.88 -10.70 5.95
N TRP A 57 -4.94 -10.01 5.53
CA TRP A 57 -4.86 -8.59 5.17
C TRP A 57 -4.67 -7.71 6.40
N ARG A 58 -5.39 -7.98 7.49
CA ARG A 58 -5.22 -7.28 8.77
C ARG A 58 -3.80 -7.45 9.32
N VAL A 59 -3.27 -8.68 9.29
CA VAL A 59 -1.89 -8.99 9.71
C VAL A 59 -0.87 -8.29 8.79
N TRP A 60 -1.07 -8.33 7.48
CA TRP A 60 -0.21 -7.65 6.53
C TRP A 60 -0.15 -6.15 6.79
N PHE A 61 -1.31 -5.50 6.96
CA PHE A 61 -1.37 -4.08 7.30
C PHE A 61 -0.66 -3.79 8.62
N GLY A 62 -0.93 -4.58 9.67
CA GLY A 62 -0.29 -4.47 10.98
C GLY A 62 1.24 -4.53 10.92
N LYS A 63 1.81 -5.32 10.00
CA LYS A 63 3.26 -5.44 9.79
C LYS A 63 3.86 -4.30 8.97
N CYS A 64 3.09 -3.65 8.10
CA CYS A 64 3.62 -2.72 7.11
C CYS A 64 3.39 -1.24 7.44
N TRP A 65 2.34 -0.89 8.20
CA TRP A 65 1.90 0.51 8.32
C TRP A 65 2.98 1.46 8.88
N GLN A 66 3.78 1.02 9.86
CA GLN A 66 4.86 1.84 10.44
C GLN A 66 5.94 2.16 9.41
N TYR A 67 6.30 1.16 8.62
CA TYR A 67 7.25 1.32 7.53
C TYR A 67 6.72 2.33 6.49
N TRP A 68 5.45 2.22 6.10
CA TRP A 68 4.84 3.16 5.17
C TRP A 68 4.84 4.60 5.69
N VAL A 69 4.51 4.82 6.98
CA VAL A 69 4.58 6.16 7.59
C VAL A 69 6.00 6.73 7.49
N ASN A 70 7.03 5.94 7.77
CA ASN A 70 8.42 6.39 7.68
C ASN A 70 8.84 6.68 6.23
N CYS A 71 8.39 5.89 5.25
CA CYS A 71 8.59 6.17 3.83
C CYS A 71 7.91 7.49 3.43
N LEU A 72 6.66 7.70 3.83
CA LEU A 72 5.92 8.93 3.51
C LEU A 72 6.61 10.16 4.11
N LEU A 73 7.08 10.07 5.35
CA LEU A 73 7.86 11.13 6.00
C LEU A 73 9.15 11.42 5.22
N THR A 74 9.88 10.38 4.81
CA THR A 74 11.13 10.51 4.04
C THR A 74 10.90 11.10 2.65
N ILE A 75 9.79 10.74 2.00
CA ILE A 75 9.43 11.28 0.69
C ILE A 75 9.05 12.76 0.83
N ALA A 76 8.23 13.09 1.83
CA ALA A 76 7.77 14.46 2.08
C ALA A 76 8.94 15.42 2.37
N SER A 77 9.91 14.99 3.18
CA SER A 77 11.10 15.81 3.49
C SER A 77 11.96 16.11 2.26
N ARG A 78 12.07 15.17 1.31
CA ARG A 78 12.76 15.38 0.03
C ARG A 78 12.03 16.35 -0.89
N SER A 79 10.71 16.41 -0.80
CA SER A 79 9.87 17.27 -1.64
C SER A 79 9.74 18.70 -1.11
N GLY A 80 10.41 19.06 -0.01
CA GLY A 80 10.35 20.40 0.56
C GLY A 80 9.04 20.73 1.29
N ASN A 81 8.19 19.72 1.53
CA ASN A 81 6.98 19.84 2.33
C ASN A 81 7.21 19.14 3.68
N PRO A 82 7.81 19.81 4.67
CA PRO A 82 8.01 19.21 5.99
C PRO A 82 6.65 18.95 6.62
N VAL A 83 6.24 17.69 6.64
CA VAL A 83 5.07 17.25 7.39
C VAL A 83 5.45 17.34 8.87
N GLU A 84 4.72 18.16 9.63
CA GLU A 84 4.93 18.28 11.08
C GLU A 84 4.93 16.90 11.74
N ALA A 85 5.92 16.65 12.58
CA ALA A 85 6.01 15.41 13.32
C ALA A 85 4.77 15.26 14.21
N LEU A 86 4.08 14.12 14.11
CA LEU A 86 2.92 13.82 14.93
C LEU A 86 3.30 13.88 16.42
N SER A 87 2.91 14.95 17.10
CA SER A 87 3.17 15.16 18.54
C SER A 87 2.35 14.24 19.45
N VAL A 88 1.46 13.42 18.89
CA VAL A 88 0.46 12.63 19.64
C VAL A 88 0.83 11.14 19.65
N PRO A 89 1.25 10.58 20.80
CA PRO A 89 1.69 9.19 20.92
C PRO A 89 0.59 8.13 20.72
N SER A 90 -0.69 8.50 20.80
CA SER A 90 -1.83 7.57 20.89
C SER A 90 -2.66 7.42 19.61
N SER A 91 -2.17 7.92 18.47
CA SER A 91 -2.92 7.85 17.20
C SER A 91 -2.91 6.44 16.60
N SER A 92 -4.08 5.98 16.13
CA SER A 92 -4.22 4.69 15.44
C SER A 92 -3.41 4.66 14.15
N ALA A 93 -3.07 3.46 13.64
CA ALA A 93 -2.32 3.31 12.38
C ALA A 93 -2.96 4.10 11.21
N LEU A 94 -4.29 4.07 11.11
CA LEU A 94 -5.04 4.81 10.10
C LEU A 94 -4.99 6.32 10.31
N GLN A 95 -5.08 6.79 11.55
CA GLN A 95 -4.91 8.23 11.86
C GLN A 95 -3.53 8.72 11.43
N ARG A 96 -2.47 7.96 11.75
CA ARG A 96 -1.09 8.31 11.37
C ARG A 96 -0.89 8.33 9.86
N ILE A 97 -1.41 7.33 9.16
CA ILE A 97 -1.35 7.29 7.70
C ILE A 97 -2.13 8.45 7.08
N GLY A 98 -3.38 8.66 7.51
CA GLY A 98 -4.23 9.68 6.91
C GLY A 98 -3.79 11.12 7.20
N HIS A 99 -2.85 11.37 8.11
CA HIS A 99 -2.15 12.66 8.18
C HIS A 99 -1.38 12.98 6.90
N PHE A 100 -0.83 11.97 6.23
CA PHE A 100 -0.08 12.14 4.99
C PHE A 100 -0.96 12.07 3.74
N VAL A 101 -2.02 11.25 3.76
CA VAL A 101 -2.79 10.92 2.54
C VAL A 101 -4.29 11.19 2.65
N GLY A 102 -4.78 11.73 3.77
CA GLY A 102 -6.20 11.87 4.08
C GLY A 102 -6.88 10.54 4.47
N GLN A 103 -8.08 10.63 5.07
CA GLN A 103 -8.86 9.47 5.55
C GLN A 103 -9.93 8.97 4.56
N GLY A 104 -10.12 9.65 3.42
CA GLY A 104 -11.13 9.27 2.44
C GLY A 104 -10.77 8.00 1.65
N VAL A 105 -11.76 7.43 0.95
CA VAL A 105 -11.59 6.27 0.05
C VAL A 105 -10.40 6.46 -0.90
N GLY A 106 -9.67 5.37 -1.16
CA GLY A 106 -8.46 5.39 -1.98
C GLY A 106 -7.22 5.85 -1.21
N TRP A 107 -7.27 5.93 0.13
CA TRP A 107 -6.11 6.29 0.94
C TRP A 107 -4.97 5.30 0.76
N LEU A 108 -5.26 4.02 0.57
CA LEU A 108 -4.24 2.98 0.40
C LEU A 108 -3.51 3.17 -0.93
N ALA A 109 -4.24 3.49 -2.00
CA ALA A 109 -3.61 3.84 -3.28
C ALA A 109 -2.70 5.07 -3.16
N ARG A 110 -3.15 6.09 -2.40
CA ARG A 110 -2.35 7.30 -2.12
C ARG A 110 -1.12 7.03 -1.25
N VAL A 111 -1.12 5.99 -0.41
CA VAL A 111 0.09 5.51 0.29
C VAL A 111 1.02 4.77 -0.67
N VAL A 112 0.47 3.82 -1.43
CA VAL A 112 1.22 2.88 -2.26
C VAL A 112 1.97 3.61 -3.37
N ARG A 113 1.29 4.49 -4.12
CA ARG A 113 1.84 5.14 -5.31
C ARG A 113 3.17 5.86 -5.06
N PRO A 114 3.30 6.80 -4.09
CA PRO A 114 4.57 7.49 -3.86
C PRO A 114 5.68 6.55 -3.38
N ILE A 115 5.35 5.54 -2.56
CA ILE A 115 6.34 4.56 -2.04
C ILE A 115 6.88 3.69 -3.19
N VAL A 116 6.01 3.19 -4.07
CA VAL A 116 6.39 2.41 -5.26
C VAL A 116 7.23 3.24 -6.22
N HIS A 117 6.78 4.47 -6.53
CA HIS A 117 7.54 5.36 -7.42
C HIS A 117 8.92 5.73 -6.86
N SER A 118 9.07 5.76 -5.54
CA SER A 118 10.34 6.00 -4.86
C SER A 118 11.22 4.75 -4.73
N GLN A 119 10.81 3.61 -5.28
CA GLN A 119 11.50 2.31 -5.14
C GLN A 119 11.66 1.85 -3.67
N LEU A 120 10.74 2.28 -2.80
CA LEU A 120 10.71 1.93 -1.37
C LEU A 120 9.64 0.87 -1.07
N TRP A 121 8.98 0.30 -2.08
CA TRP A 121 7.95 -0.70 -1.82
C TRP A 121 8.57 -2.05 -1.47
N VAL A 122 8.40 -2.49 -0.21
CA VAL A 122 8.87 -3.81 0.21
C VAL A 122 7.99 -4.88 -0.42
N HIS A 123 8.60 -5.70 -1.26
CA HIS A 123 7.93 -6.85 -1.82
C HIS A 123 7.73 -7.88 -0.70
N THR A 124 6.52 -7.99 -0.18
CA THR A 124 6.15 -9.15 0.64
C THR A 124 6.10 -10.37 -0.26
N ARG A 125 7.25 -10.97 -0.54
CA ARG A 125 7.33 -12.27 -1.21
C ARG A 125 6.77 -13.32 -0.24
N PHE A 126 5.50 -13.64 -0.40
CA PHE A 126 4.89 -14.83 0.23
C PHE A 126 5.33 -16.13 -0.44
N ALA A 127 6.09 -16.07 -1.53
CA ALA A 127 6.66 -17.24 -2.18
C ALA A 127 8.04 -17.51 -1.60
N PHE A 128 8.19 -18.69 -0.99
CA PHE A 128 9.45 -19.36 -0.68
C PHE A 128 10.51 -18.99 -1.72
N LEU A 129 11.56 -18.30 -1.29
CA LEU A 129 12.85 -18.45 -1.95
C LEU A 129 13.44 -19.67 -1.29
N SER A 130 13.34 -20.82 -1.96
CA SER A 130 14.29 -21.90 -1.72
C SER A 130 15.67 -21.31 -1.97
N ASP A 131 16.52 -21.33 -0.94
CA ASP A 131 17.91 -20.89 -1.01
C ASP A 131 18.57 -21.50 -2.26
N ILE A 132 19.27 -20.67 -3.02
CA ILE A 132 20.06 -21.10 -4.18
C ILE A 132 21.52 -20.88 -3.83
N PRO A 133 22.40 -21.81 -4.28
CA PRO A 133 23.02 -22.87 -3.49
C PRO A 133 24.12 -22.40 -2.52
#